data_AF-A0A6G3YV67-F1
#
_entry.id   AF-A0A6G3YV67-F1
#
_cell.length_a   1.000
_cell.length_b   1.000
_cell.length_c   1.000
_cell.angle_alpha   90.00
_cell.angle_beta   90.00
_cell.angle_gamma   90.00
#
_symmetry.space_group_name_H-M   'P 1'
#
loop_
_entity.id
_entity.type
_entity.pdbx_description
1 polymer ?
#
loop_
_entity_poly.entity_id
_entity_poly.type
_entity_poly.pdbx_seq_one_letter_code
_entity_poly.pdbx_strand_id
1 'polypeptide(L)'
;VAGTDEAFFEDEIDEQTILDLYHEKSGILDGEADSEVDLTSEAYQIWKNAIDADPTLKPTIENLPPVIYSTRAHDPTSGQPEGVLVYMKTPEGNDALALINREGKSITQSQLAILRLAECEPETPAMPKDPDHHKLVSEGVQHILDEEKSSGGQLGRPSGARFRTYERLKRHAQALKGTLFASQDLMNAIDLIYRHPLRQTATDQLNRQLKSGIDDHQLADLVVALYQDERLCLVHESEGDREPQIICSMGLFQPRLGG
;
A
#
# COMPACT_ATOMS: atom_id res chain seq x y z
N VAL A 1 -13.48 48.91 -29.21
CA VAL A 1 -14.21 47.76 -28.65
C VAL A 1 -13.30 46.56 -28.72
N ALA A 2 -12.72 46.19 -27.58
CA ALA A 2 -12.05 44.93 -27.32
C ALA A 2 -12.34 44.65 -25.85
N GLY A 3 -13.14 43.63 -25.58
CA GLY A 3 -13.43 43.15 -24.23
C GLY A 3 -12.52 41.96 -23.96
N THR A 4 -11.73 42.06 -22.90
CA THR A 4 -10.95 40.96 -22.35
C THR A 4 -11.58 40.64 -21.00
N ASP A 5 -12.25 39.49 -20.95
CA ASP A 5 -12.88 38.92 -19.78
C ASP A 5 -11.97 37.77 -19.31
N GLU A 6 -11.14 38.04 -18.31
CA GLU A 6 -10.37 37.03 -17.58
C GLU A 6 -10.62 37.24 -16.08
N ALA A 7 -11.69 36.62 -15.58
CA ALA A 7 -11.85 36.36 -14.16
C ALA A 7 -11.10 35.07 -13.83
N PHE A 8 -9.86 35.24 -13.37
CA PHE A 8 -8.94 34.17 -13.00
C PHE A 8 -9.16 33.84 -11.50
N PHE A 9 -9.87 32.75 -11.23
CA PHE A 9 -9.86 31.98 -9.97
C PHE A 9 -9.78 32.78 -8.64
N GLU A 10 -10.88 33.40 -8.25
CA GLU A 10 -11.17 33.72 -6.85
C GLU A 10 -12.43 32.96 -6.48
N ASP A 11 -12.26 31.80 -5.81
CA ASP A 11 -13.13 31.26 -4.75
C ASP A 11 -12.75 29.79 -4.52
N GLU A 12 -12.47 29.44 -3.25
CA GLU A 12 -12.01 28.13 -2.73
C GLU A 12 -10.48 27.90 -2.63
N ILE A 13 -9.71 28.91 -2.22
CA ILE A 13 -8.52 28.64 -1.40
C ILE A 13 -8.77 29.26 -0.02
N ASP A 14 -9.04 28.38 0.95
CA ASP A 14 -9.22 28.75 2.35
C ASP A 14 -7.98 29.54 2.84
N GLU A 15 -8.18 30.80 3.24
CA GLU A 15 -7.12 31.67 3.76
C GLU A 15 -6.35 31.02 4.93
N GLN A 16 -6.99 30.10 5.68
CA GLN A 16 -6.31 29.33 6.72
C GLN A 16 -5.24 28.41 6.16
N THR A 17 -5.43 27.84 4.97
CA THR A 17 -4.44 26.98 4.31
C THR A 17 -3.19 27.76 3.93
N ILE A 18 -3.34 29.00 3.46
CA ILE A 18 -2.22 29.88 3.11
C ILE A 18 -1.47 30.36 4.37
N LEU A 19 -2.20 30.67 5.43
CA LEU A 19 -1.63 31.05 6.73
C LEU A 19 -0.88 29.89 7.39
N ASP A 20 -1.42 28.67 7.35
CA ASP A 20 -0.76 27.48 7.89
C ASP A 20 0.50 27.07 7.08
N LEU A 21 0.54 27.37 5.77
CA LEU A 21 1.73 27.25 4.92
C LEU A 21 2.85 28.24 5.32
N TYR A 22 2.48 29.46 5.72
CA TYR A 22 3.43 30.49 6.14
C TYR A 22 4.01 30.27 7.54
N HIS A 23 3.31 29.49 8.37
CA HIS A 23 3.69 29.23 9.76
C HIS A 23 4.55 27.97 9.98
N GLU A 24 5.02 27.29 8.92
CA GLU A 24 5.88 26.09 9.00
C GLU A 24 5.44 25.12 10.14
N LYS A 25 4.14 24.82 10.23
CA LYS A 25 3.74 23.62 10.96
C LYS A 25 4.27 22.42 10.18
N SER A 26 5.41 21.88 10.61
CA SER A 26 5.92 20.59 10.13
C SER A 26 4.79 19.55 10.24
N GLY A 27 4.31 19.08 9.08
CA GLY A 27 3.24 18.08 8.98
C GLY A 27 2.21 18.32 7.86
N ILE A 28 2.19 19.49 7.20
CA ILE A 28 1.26 19.76 6.07
C ILE A 28 1.89 19.35 4.72
N LEU A 29 3.20 19.18 4.67
CA LEU A 29 3.97 18.72 3.50
C LEU A 29 4.30 17.22 3.54
N ASP A 30 3.62 16.43 4.38
CA ASP A 30 3.60 14.96 4.28
C ASP A 30 2.57 14.49 3.22
N GLY A 31 2.13 15.40 2.34
CA GLY A 31 1.52 15.01 1.07
C GLY A 31 2.59 14.45 0.15
N GLU A 32 2.72 13.12 0.17
CA GLU A 32 3.36 12.25 -0.83
C GLU A 32 4.21 12.99 -1.87
N ALA A 33 5.35 13.54 -1.43
CA ALA A 33 6.47 13.82 -2.32
C ALA A 33 7.13 12.49 -2.62
N ASP A 34 6.42 11.68 -3.40
CA ASP A 34 6.81 10.38 -3.90
C ASP A 34 7.85 10.56 -5.02
N SER A 35 9.01 11.14 -4.67
CA SER A 35 10.25 10.87 -5.39
C SER A 35 10.75 9.46 -5.04
N GLU A 36 9.82 8.51 -5.20
CA GLU A 36 9.78 7.15 -4.72
C GLU A 36 11.09 6.46 -5.10
N VAL A 37 11.99 6.28 -4.13
CA VAL A 37 12.90 5.13 -4.20
C VAL A 37 11.97 3.94 -4.38
N ASP A 38 12.05 3.26 -5.52
CA ASP A 38 11.16 2.14 -5.81
C ASP A 38 11.34 1.06 -4.74
N LEU A 39 10.47 1.07 -3.75
CA LEU A 39 10.51 0.16 -2.60
C LEU A 39 10.54 -1.30 -3.02
N THR A 40 9.88 -1.62 -4.15
CA THR A 40 9.92 -2.96 -4.72
C THR A 40 11.34 -3.30 -5.19
N SER A 41 12.02 -2.36 -5.85
CA SER A 41 13.42 -2.53 -6.27
C SER A 41 14.37 -2.57 -5.08
N GLU A 42 14.18 -1.74 -4.05
CA GLU A 42 14.99 -1.76 -2.82
C GLU A 42 14.83 -3.09 -2.07
N ALA A 43 13.60 -3.54 -1.84
CA ALA A 43 13.31 -4.83 -1.21
C ALA A 43 13.86 -6.00 -2.04
N TYR A 44 13.71 -5.96 -3.37
CA TYR A 44 14.29 -6.96 -4.26
C TYR A 44 15.82 -6.98 -4.20
N GLN A 45 16.47 -5.81 -4.12
CA GLN A 45 17.93 -5.73 -4.01
C GLN A 45 18.42 -6.24 -2.65
N ILE A 46 17.73 -5.92 -1.56
CA ILE A 46 18.01 -6.48 -0.22
C ILE A 46 17.90 -8.00 -0.27
N TRP A 47 16.80 -8.52 -0.83
CA TRP A 47 16.56 -9.95 -0.99
C TRP A 47 17.67 -10.62 -1.80
N LYS A 48 18.02 -10.04 -2.96
CA LYS A 48 19.06 -10.55 -3.83
C LYS A 48 20.42 -10.59 -3.14
N ASN A 49 20.80 -9.50 -2.47
CA ASN A 49 22.06 -9.44 -1.73
C ASN A 49 22.13 -10.51 -0.63
N ALA A 50 21.01 -10.72 0.09
CA ALA A 50 20.93 -11.73 1.14
C ALA A 50 21.12 -13.15 0.60
N ILE A 51 20.43 -13.53 -0.49
CA ILE A 51 20.54 -14.87 -1.07
C ILE A 51 21.85 -15.10 -1.85
N ASP A 52 22.48 -14.03 -2.35
CA ASP A 52 23.81 -14.10 -2.96
C ASP A 52 24.89 -14.35 -1.89
N ALA A 53 24.71 -13.79 -0.68
CA ALA A 53 25.60 -14.00 0.47
C ALA A 53 25.38 -15.36 1.14
N ASP A 54 24.12 -15.78 1.33
CA ASP A 54 23.74 -17.08 1.86
C ASP A 54 22.61 -17.72 1.03
N PRO A 55 22.96 -18.63 0.10
CA PRO A 55 21.99 -19.32 -0.75
C PRO A 55 20.98 -20.19 0.01
N THR A 56 21.25 -20.53 1.27
CA THR A 56 20.33 -21.35 2.09
C THR A 56 19.11 -20.57 2.55
N LEU A 57 19.16 -19.24 2.53
CA LEU A 57 18.05 -18.36 2.92
C LEU A 57 16.85 -18.50 1.98
N LYS A 58 17.07 -18.67 0.68
CA LYS A 58 15.98 -18.79 -0.31
C LYS A 58 14.99 -19.90 0.01
N PRO A 59 15.40 -21.19 0.07
CA PRO A 59 14.48 -22.27 0.40
C PRO A 59 13.98 -22.17 1.85
N THR A 60 14.74 -21.56 2.77
CA THR A 60 14.30 -21.41 4.16
C THR A 60 13.12 -20.44 4.27
N ILE A 61 13.23 -19.26 3.66
CA ILE A 61 12.23 -18.19 3.74
C ILE A 61 11.00 -18.51 2.87
N GLU A 62 11.18 -19.06 1.67
CA GLU A 62 10.05 -19.44 0.78
C GLU A 62 9.15 -20.55 1.39
N ASN A 63 9.67 -21.34 2.33
CA ASN A 63 8.92 -22.40 3.02
C ASN A 63 8.32 -21.96 4.37
N LEU A 64 8.51 -20.70 4.79
CA LEU A 64 7.90 -20.22 6.03
C LEU A 64 6.38 -20.12 5.88
N PRO A 65 5.61 -20.59 6.88
CA PRO A 65 4.17 -20.40 6.88
C PRO A 65 3.82 -18.91 7.12
N PRO A 66 2.65 -18.45 6.67
CA PRO A 66 2.13 -17.15 7.05
C PRO A 66 1.93 -17.07 8.58
N VAL A 67 1.77 -15.84 9.09
CA VAL A 67 1.59 -15.55 10.52
C VAL A 67 2.85 -15.85 11.36
N ILE A 68 4.03 -15.85 10.73
CA ILE A 68 5.28 -16.01 11.48
C ILE A 68 5.61 -14.73 12.27
N TYR A 69 6.18 -14.90 13.46
CA TYR A 69 6.58 -13.79 14.30
C TYR A 69 7.98 -13.98 14.86
N SER A 70 8.66 -12.87 15.11
CA SER A 70 9.91 -12.83 15.83
C SER A 70 9.95 -11.62 16.76
N THR A 71 10.93 -11.57 17.65
CA THR A 71 11.19 -10.40 18.48
C THR A 71 12.68 -10.13 18.50
N ARG A 72 13.07 -8.87 18.33
CA ARG A 72 14.45 -8.42 18.33
C ARG A 72 14.64 -7.35 19.39
N ALA A 73 15.84 -7.34 19.99
CA ALA A 73 16.25 -6.25 20.87
C ALA A 73 16.16 -4.91 20.14
N HIS A 74 15.62 -3.90 20.81
CA HIS A 74 15.48 -2.55 20.27
C HIS A 74 15.65 -1.52 21.38
N ASP A 75 16.45 -0.50 21.11
CA ASP A 75 16.58 0.66 21.98
C ASP A 75 15.66 1.78 21.46
N PRO A 76 14.58 2.13 22.19
CA PRO A 76 13.57 3.04 21.70
C PRO A 76 14.11 4.47 21.58
N THR A 77 13.73 5.14 20.50
CA THR A 77 13.95 6.58 20.28
C THR A 77 12.61 7.30 20.10
N SER A 78 12.62 8.64 20.11
CA SER A 78 11.39 9.44 19.98
C SER A 78 10.59 9.17 18.69
N GLY A 79 11.24 8.71 17.62
CA GLY A 79 10.59 8.33 16.35
C GLY A 79 10.46 6.82 16.13
N GLN A 80 11.07 6.00 16.97
CA GLN A 80 11.08 4.53 16.85
C GLN A 80 10.87 3.94 18.26
N PRO A 81 9.65 4.04 18.82
CA PRO A 81 9.36 3.51 20.14
C PRO A 81 9.37 1.98 20.13
N GLU A 82 9.30 1.39 21.32
CA GLU A 82 9.01 -0.04 21.43
C GLU A 82 7.62 -0.35 20.86
N GLY A 83 7.49 -1.53 20.25
CA GLY A 83 6.27 -1.87 19.54
C GLY A 83 6.38 -3.11 18.67
N VAL A 84 5.44 -3.24 17.75
CA VAL A 84 5.39 -4.33 16.78
C VAL A 84 5.27 -3.78 15.37
N LEU A 85 6.11 -4.32 14.48
CA LEU A 85 5.95 -4.20 13.04
C LEU A 85 4.97 -5.29 12.56
N VAL A 86 3.96 -4.89 11.79
CA VAL A 86 2.98 -5.80 11.20
C VAL A 86 3.06 -5.70 9.69
N TYR A 87 3.18 -6.84 9.02
CA TYR A 87 2.99 -6.96 7.57
C TYR A 87 1.78 -7.83 7.28
N MET A 88 0.83 -7.29 6.52
CA MET A 88 -0.37 -8.01 6.12
C MET A 88 -0.75 -7.71 4.67
N LYS A 89 -1.52 -8.63 4.08
CA LYS A 89 -2.31 -8.36 2.90
C LYS A 89 -3.72 -7.94 3.30
N THR A 90 -4.17 -6.80 2.77
CA THR A 90 -5.54 -6.34 2.96
C THR A 90 -6.54 -7.24 2.22
N PRO A 91 -7.85 -7.14 2.52
CA PRO A 91 -8.90 -7.82 1.75
C PRO A 91 -8.80 -7.60 0.23
N GLU A 92 -8.37 -6.42 -0.17
CA GLU A 92 -8.19 -5.99 -1.56
C GLU A 92 -6.92 -6.55 -2.20
N GLY A 93 -6.07 -7.23 -1.42
CA GLY A 93 -4.80 -7.81 -1.88
C GLY A 93 -3.62 -6.85 -1.87
N ASN A 94 -3.76 -5.66 -1.26
CA ASN A 94 -2.67 -4.71 -1.12
C ASN A 94 -1.74 -5.12 0.02
N ASP A 95 -0.44 -4.84 -0.15
CA ASP A 95 0.55 -4.99 0.92
C ASP A 95 0.48 -3.79 1.87
N ALA A 96 0.27 -4.06 3.16
CA ALA A 96 0.17 -3.05 4.19
C ALA A 96 1.14 -3.33 5.34
N LEU A 97 1.86 -2.28 5.74
CA LEU A 97 2.85 -2.30 6.83
C LEU A 97 2.47 -1.26 7.88
N ALA A 98 2.61 -1.59 9.15
CA ALA A 98 2.45 -0.61 10.25
C ALA A 98 3.42 -0.88 11.40
N LEU A 99 3.89 0.19 12.04
CA LEU A 99 4.53 0.16 13.36
C LEU A 99 3.51 0.58 14.41
N ILE A 100 3.23 -0.32 15.36
CA ILE A 100 2.32 -0.10 16.48
C ILE A 100 3.11 -0.01 17.77
N ASN A 101 2.97 1.09 18.51
CA ASN A 101 3.69 1.26 19.77
C ASN A 101 3.03 0.49 20.94
N ARG A 102 3.63 0.52 22.13
CA ARG A 102 3.07 -0.11 23.35
C ARG A 102 1.66 0.37 23.73
N GLU A 103 1.29 1.60 23.38
CA GLU A 103 -0.05 2.13 23.63
C GLU A 103 -1.09 1.68 22.59
N GLY A 104 -0.70 0.87 21.61
CA GLY A 104 -1.58 0.39 20.54
C GLY A 104 -1.79 1.40 19.42
N LYS A 105 -1.02 2.49 19.37
CA LYS A 105 -1.16 3.53 18.34
C LYS A 105 -0.28 3.23 17.13
N SER A 106 -0.83 3.49 15.95
CA SER A 106 -0.06 3.53 14.70
C SER A 106 0.90 4.72 14.71
N ILE A 107 2.21 4.43 14.73
CA ILE A 107 3.27 5.45 14.67
C ILE A 107 3.55 5.83 13.22
N THR A 108 3.63 4.83 12.35
CA THR A 108 3.85 5.03 10.92
C THR A 108 3.34 3.84 10.13
N GLN A 109 2.86 4.10 8.92
CA GLN A 109 2.57 3.10 7.89
C GLN A 109 3.52 3.24 6.68
N SER A 110 4.57 4.06 6.81
CA SER A 110 5.57 4.21 5.75
C SER A 110 6.33 2.89 5.58
N GLN A 111 6.10 2.24 4.44
CA GLN A 111 6.75 0.99 4.10
C GLN A 111 8.28 1.12 4.13
N LEU A 112 8.82 2.24 3.64
CA LEU A 112 10.27 2.51 3.67
C LEU A 112 10.81 2.61 5.10
N ALA A 113 10.14 3.39 5.95
CA ALA A 113 10.57 3.57 7.34
C ALA A 113 10.54 2.24 8.10
N ILE A 114 9.51 1.43 7.86
CA ILE A 114 9.35 0.11 8.48
C ILE A 114 10.40 -0.88 7.96
N LEU A 115 10.68 -0.89 6.65
CA LEU A 115 11.70 -1.76 6.07
C LEU A 115 13.08 -1.47 6.66
N ARG A 116 13.46 -0.19 6.77
CA ARG A 116 14.70 0.24 7.40
C ARG A 116 14.75 -0.10 8.89
N LEU A 117 13.63 0.04 9.60
CA LEU A 117 13.56 -0.31 11.01
C LEU A 117 13.68 -1.83 11.24
N ALA A 118 13.20 -2.65 10.30
CA ALA A 118 13.30 -4.11 10.35
C ALA A 118 14.71 -4.65 10.02
N GLU A 119 15.59 -3.82 9.45
CA GLU A 119 16.95 -4.22 9.05
C GLU A 119 17.75 -4.83 10.21
N CYS A 120 18.37 -5.99 9.99
CA CYS A 120 19.27 -6.64 10.95
C CYS A 120 20.34 -7.47 10.26
N GLU A 121 21.44 -7.68 10.99
CA GLU A 121 22.48 -8.64 10.62
C GLU A 121 21.99 -10.09 10.78
N PRO A 122 22.49 -11.05 9.97
CA PRO A 122 22.11 -12.47 10.06
C PRO A 122 22.35 -13.10 11.44
N GLU A 123 23.37 -12.64 12.15
CA GLU A 123 23.74 -13.13 13.48
C GLU A 123 22.92 -12.50 14.62
N THR A 124 21.97 -11.63 14.29
CA THR A 124 21.15 -10.95 15.29
C THR A 124 20.26 -11.97 16.01
N PRO A 125 20.40 -12.16 17.33
CA PRO A 125 19.65 -13.17 18.04
C PRO A 125 18.18 -12.76 18.18
N ALA A 126 17.29 -13.73 18.02
CA ALA A 126 15.90 -13.58 18.41
C ALA A 126 15.77 -13.54 19.94
N MET A 127 14.86 -12.72 20.44
CA MET A 127 14.47 -12.66 21.84
C MET A 127 13.14 -13.40 22.08
N PRO A 128 12.84 -13.76 23.33
CA PRO A 128 11.51 -14.21 23.70
C PRO A 128 10.45 -13.17 23.32
N LYS A 129 9.33 -13.65 22.79
CA LYS A 129 8.18 -12.83 22.42
C LYS A 129 7.68 -12.03 23.63
N ASP A 130 7.46 -10.73 23.47
CA ASP A 130 6.81 -9.92 24.51
C ASP A 130 5.35 -10.41 24.71
N PRO A 131 4.85 -10.49 25.96
CA PRO A 131 3.46 -10.87 26.24
C PRO A 131 2.42 -10.10 25.43
N ASP A 132 2.66 -8.81 25.15
CA ASP A 132 1.71 -7.95 24.46
C ASP A 132 1.81 -8.03 22.93
N HIS A 133 2.77 -8.77 22.37
CA HIS A 133 3.04 -8.78 20.91
C HIS A 133 1.77 -9.02 20.09
N HIS A 134 1.03 -10.11 20.35
CA HIS A 134 -0.14 -10.45 19.52
C HIS A 134 -1.31 -9.47 19.72
N LYS A 135 -1.41 -8.86 20.91
CA LYS A 135 -2.38 -7.80 21.16
C LYS A 135 -2.08 -6.59 20.27
N LEU A 136 -0.82 -6.15 20.24
CA LEU A 136 -0.37 -5.05 19.38
C LEU A 136 -0.51 -5.38 17.88
N VAL A 137 -0.28 -6.63 17.48
CA VAL A 137 -0.56 -7.09 16.09
C VAL A 137 -2.04 -6.91 15.76
N SER A 138 -2.93 -7.35 16.64
CA SER A 138 -4.38 -7.22 16.44
C SER A 138 -4.81 -5.76 16.31
N GLU A 139 -4.27 -4.88 17.15
CA GLU A 139 -4.53 -3.44 17.09
C GLU A 139 -4.01 -2.84 15.75
N GLY A 140 -2.84 -3.27 15.28
CA GLY A 140 -2.29 -2.85 14.00
C GLY A 140 -3.11 -3.27 12.79
N VAL A 141 -3.58 -4.52 12.78
CA VAL A 141 -4.47 -5.01 11.72
C VAL A 141 -5.75 -4.18 11.69
N GLN A 142 -6.34 -3.89 12.85
CA GLN A 142 -7.55 -3.08 12.94
C GLN A 142 -7.32 -1.66 12.40
N HIS A 143 -6.22 -1.02 12.78
CA HIS A 143 -5.85 0.32 12.29
C HIS A 143 -5.70 0.36 10.76
N ILE A 144 -5.03 -0.63 10.17
CA ILE A 144 -4.85 -0.70 8.70
C ILE A 144 -6.20 -0.81 8.00
N LEU A 145 -7.11 -1.64 8.51
CA LEU A 145 -8.43 -1.87 7.90
C LEU A 145 -9.35 -0.65 8.02
N ASP A 146 -9.33 0.04 9.16
CA ASP A 146 -10.17 1.22 9.37
C ASP A 146 -9.72 2.37 8.47
N GLU A 147 -8.40 2.53 8.25
CA GLU A 147 -7.85 3.55 7.36
C GLU A 147 -8.15 3.28 5.88
N GLU A 148 -8.01 2.03 5.41
CA GLU A 148 -8.39 1.61 4.05
C GLU A 148 -9.85 1.95 3.73
N LYS A 149 -10.76 1.65 4.66
CA LYS A 149 -12.19 1.97 4.50
C LYS A 149 -12.45 3.47 4.39
N SER A 150 -11.69 4.27 5.13
CA SER A 150 -11.89 5.72 5.22
C SER A 150 -11.30 6.52 4.04
N SER A 151 -10.21 6.04 3.42
CA SER A 151 -9.41 6.81 2.44
C SER A 151 -9.78 6.57 0.97
N GLY A 152 -10.37 5.42 0.64
CA GLY A 152 -10.58 5.02 -0.77
C GLY A 152 -11.97 4.50 -1.13
N GLY A 153 -12.89 4.46 -0.15
CA GLY A 153 -14.21 3.86 -0.32
C GLY A 153 -14.12 2.40 -0.79
N GLN A 154 -15.03 1.95 -1.65
CA GLN A 154 -15.09 0.56 -2.12
C GLN A 154 -13.89 0.14 -3.01
N LEU A 155 -13.10 1.10 -3.50
CA LEU A 155 -11.97 0.84 -4.40
C LEU A 155 -10.64 0.63 -3.65
N GLY A 156 -10.60 0.89 -2.34
CA GLY A 156 -9.38 0.91 -1.53
C GLY A 156 -8.51 2.14 -1.79
N ARG A 157 -7.35 2.22 -1.12
CA ARG A 157 -6.43 3.39 -1.16
C ARG A 157 -6.26 4.03 -2.55
N PRO A 158 -6.18 5.39 -2.63
CA PRO A 158 -5.95 6.11 -3.89
C PRO A 158 -4.70 5.71 -4.67
N SER A 159 -3.64 5.28 -3.98
CA SER A 159 -2.38 4.82 -4.57
C SER A 159 -2.46 3.38 -5.13
N GLY A 160 -3.53 2.63 -4.84
CA GLY A 160 -3.69 1.23 -5.26
C GLY A 160 -3.90 1.07 -6.77
N ALA A 161 -3.51 -0.07 -7.33
CA ALA A 161 -3.66 -0.39 -8.75
C ALA A 161 -5.12 -0.25 -9.21
N ARG A 162 -6.05 -0.76 -8.40
CA ARG A 162 -7.49 -0.78 -8.67
C ARG A 162 -8.06 0.64 -8.76
N PHE A 163 -7.82 1.48 -7.75
CA PHE A 163 -8.27 2.87 -7.72
C PHE A 163 -7.70 3.66 -8.89
N ARG A 164 -6.37 3.64 -9.08
CA ARG A 164 -5.69 4.37 -10.16
C ARG A 164 -6.19 3.94 -11.54
N THR A 165 -6.34 2.63 -11.77
CA THR A 165 -6.84 2.09 -13.04
C THR A 165 -8.29 2.51 -13.28
N TYR A 166 -9.15 2.38 -12.26
CA TYR A 166 -10.56 2.76 -12.37
C TYR A 166 -10.74 4.24 -12.70
N GLU A 167 -10.11 5.14 -11.96
CA GLU A 167 -10.27 6.58 -12.18
C GLU A 167 -9.74 7.03 -13.54
N ARG A 168 -8.57 6.51 -13.97
CA ARG A 168 -8.03 6.79 -15.31
C ARG A 168 -8.95 6.29 -16.42
N LEU A 169 -9.42 5.05 -16.35
CA LEU A 169 -10.26 4.46 -17.38
C LEU A 169 -11.67 5.05 -17.40
N LYS A 170 -12.24 5.40 -16.25
CA LYS A 170 -13.52 6.11 -16.16
C LYS A 170 -13.44 7.45 -16.88
N ARG A 171 -12.39 8.25 -16.65
CA ARG A 171 -12.15 9.51 -17.35
C ARG A 171 -11.97 9.28 -18.86
N HIS A 172 -11.16 8.29 -19.23
CA HIS A 172 -10.92 7.94 -20.63
C HIS A 172 -12.20 7.53 -21.35
N ALA A 173 -13.00 6.63 -20.77
CA ALA A 173 -14.25 6.16 -21.32
C ALA A 173 -15.30 7.27 -21.45
N GLN A 174 -15.32 8.23 -20.51
CA GLN A 174 -16.17 9.43 -20.62
C GLN A 174 -15.78 10.28 -21.83
N ALA A 175 -14.49 10.45 -22.11
CA ALA A 175 -14.01 11.19 -23.28
C ALA A 175 -14.36 10.49 -24.61
N LEU A 176 -14.42 9.16 -24.62
CA LEU A 176 -14.80 8.37 -25.80
C LEU A 176 -16.32 8.19 -25.97
N LYS A 177 -17.13 8.61 -24.99
CA LYS A 177 -18.57 8.39 -25.00
C LYS A 177 -19.22 9.07 -26.21
N GLY A 178 -19.98 8.31 -26.99
CA GLY A 178 -20.64 8.79 -28.19
C GLY A 178 -19.76 8.85 -29.45
N THR A 179 -18.52 8.36 -29.37
CA THR A 179 -17.63 8.21 -30.53
C THR A 179 -17.63 6.76 -31.04
N LEU A 180 -17.06 6.54 -32.23
CA LEU A 180 -16.84 5.19 -32.79
C LEU A 180 -15.89 4.32 -31.96
N PHE A 181 -15.12 4.93 -31.06
CA PHE A 181 -14.15 4.25 -30.19
C PHE A 181 -14.74 3.85 -28.84
N ALA A 182 -16.04 4.08 -28.61
CA ALA A 182 -16.72 3.60 -27.42
C ALA A 182 -16.76 2.06 -27.42
N SER A 183 -16.01 1.44 -26.50
CA SER A 183 -15.94 -0.01 -26.34
C SER A 183 -16.86 -0.49 -25.22
N GLN A 184 -17.78 -1.41 -25.55
CA GLN A 184 -18.65 -2.03 -24.55
C GLN A 184 -17.84 -2.90 -23.57
N ASP A 185 -16.80 -3.59 -24.07
CA ASP A 185 -15.93 -4.40 -23.22
C ASP A 185 -15.15 -3.53 -22.23
N LEU A 186 -14.72 -2.34 -22.64
CA LEU A 186 -14.07 -1.39 -21.73
C LEU A 186 -15.03 -0.94 -20.63
N MET A 187 -16.28 -0.61 -20.97
CA MET A 187 -17.28 -0.22 -19.99
C MET A 187 -17.60 -1.35 -18.99
N ASN A 188 -17.73 -2.58 -19.49
CA ASN A 188 -17.95 -3.76 -18.66
C ASN A 188 -16.73 -4.04 -17.76
N ALA A 189 -15.52 -3.88 -18.27
CA ALA A 189 -14.29 -4.05 -17.49
C ALA A 189 -14.18 -3.01 -16.37
N ILE A 190 -14.49 -1.74 -16.64
CA ILE A 190 -14.53 -0.67 -15.62
C ILE A 190 -15.56 -1.00 -14.54
N ASP A 191 -16.75 -1.45 -14.95
CA ASP A 191 -17.84 -1.87 -14.07
C ASP A 191 -17.45 -3.05 -13.17
N LEU A 192 -16.68 -4.00 -13.73
CA LEU A 192 -16.13 -5.15 -13.01
C LEU A 192 -15.08 -4.74 -11.98
N ILE A 193 -14.15 -3.85 -12.36
CA ILE A 193 -13.13 -3.28 -11.45
C ILE A 193 -13.80 -2.57 -10.27
N TYR A 194 -14.91 -1.86 -10.52
CA TYR A 194 -15.64 -1.18 -9.46
C TYR A 194 -16.29 -2.13 -8.45
N ARG A 195 -16.83 -3.27 -8.91
CA ARG A 195 -17.54 -4.22 -8.04
C ARG A 195 -16.64 -5.23 -7.35
N HIS A 196 -15.56 -5.65 -8.00
CA HIS A 196 -14.79 -6.82 -7.57
C HIS A 196 -13.29 -6.50 -7.40
N PRO A 197 -12.61 -7.19 -6.49
CA PRO A 197 -11.16 -7.09 -6.36
C PRO A 197 -10.47 -7.67 -7.62
N LEU A 198 -9.34 -7.06 -7.96
CA LEU A 198 -8.48 -7.53 -9.03
C LEU A 198 -7.85 -8.88 -8.65
N ARG A 199 -7.56 -9.72 -9.65
CA ARG A 199 -6.67 -10.87 -9.45
C ARG A 199 -5.26 -10.38 -9.11
N GLN A 200 -4.49 -11.12 -8.32
CA GLN A 200 -3.11 -10.75 -7.98
C GLN A 200 -2.28 -10.51 -9.25
N THR A 201 -2.38 -11.42 -10.23
CA THR A 201 -1.64 -11.29 -11.50
C THR A 201 -2.01 -10.03 -12.28
N ALA A 202 -3.29 -9.61 -12.23
CA ALA A 202 -3.74 -8.37 -12.87
C ALA A 202 -3.23 -7.15 -12.09
N THR A 203 -3.25 -7.21 -10.76
CA THR A 203 -2.72 -6.16 -9.87
C THR A 203 -1.24 -5.91 -10.14
N ASP A 204 -0.41 -6.96 -10.15
CA ASP A 204 1.04 -6.85 -10.41
C ASP A 204 1.32 -6.28 -11.81
N GLN A 205 0.55 -6.72 -12.80
CA GLN A 205 0.69 -6.26 -14.18
C GLN A 205 0.29 -4.79 -14.33
N LEU A 206 -0.83 -4.37 -13.74
CA LEU A 206 -1.29 -2.99 -13.76
C LEU A 206 -0.33 -2.07 -13.02
N ASN A 207 0.13 -2.44 -11.83
CA ASN A 207 1.11 -1.65 -11.07
C ASN A 207 2.38 -1.41 -11.88
N ARG A 208 2.94 -2.46 -12.51
CA ARG A 208 4.12 -2.33 -13.36
C ARG A 208 3.90 -1.37 -14.53
N GLN A 209 2.76 -1.46 -15.21
CA GLN A 209 2.46 -0.62 -16.36
C GLN A 209 2.15 0.83 -15.98
N LEU A 210 1.44 1.04 -14.87
CA LEU A 210 1.21 2.36 -14.29
C LEU A 210 2.54 3.03 -13.92
N LYS A 211 3.47 2.28 -13.31
CA LYS A 211 4.81 2.77 -12.94
C LYS A 211 5.66 3.13 -14.16
N SER A 212 5.51 2.40 -15.27
CA SER A 212 6.18 2.74 -16.54
C SER A 212 5.52 3.88 -17.32
N GLY A 213 4.46 4.50 -16.79
CA GLY A 213 3.79 5.64 -17.44
C GLY A 213 2.94 5.25 -18.64
N ILE A 214 2.33 4.06 -18.65
CA ILE A 214 1.40 3.63 -19.70
C ILE A 214 0.34 4.71 -19.98
N ASP A 215 0.03 4.97 -21.24
CA ASP A 215 -1.01 5.94 -21.62
C ASP A 215 -2.44 5.38 -21.45
N ASP A 216 -3.45 6.25 -21.51
CA ASP A 216 -4.85 5.86 -21.26
C ASP A 216 -5.40 4.88 -22.32
N HIS A 217 -4.94 4.94 -23.57
CA HIS A 217 -5.37 4.01 -24.63
C HIS A 217 -4.77 2.62 -24.43
N GLN A 218 -3.46 2.56 -24.20
CA GLN A 218 -2.76 1.30 -23.93
C GLN A 218 -3.25 0.64 -22.65
N LEU A 219 -3.59 1.44 -21.62
CA LEU A 219 -4.19 0.94 -20.39
C LEU A 219 -5.58 0.34 -20.66
N ALA A 220 -6.39 0.98 -21.50
CA ALA A 220 -7.70 0.47 -21.89
C ALA A 220 -7.57 -0.88 -22.63
N ASP A 221 -6.65 -0.98 -23.59
CA ASP A 221 -6.40 -2.22 -24.33
C ASP A 221 -5.93 -3.35 -23.40
N LEU A 222 -5.03 -3.06 -22.47
CA LEU A 222 -4.57 -4.02 -21.47
C LEU A 222 -5.71 -4.52 -20.59
N VAL A 223 -6.55 -3.62 -20.09
CA VAL A 223 -7.67 -3.98 -19.21
C VAL A 223 -8.74 -4.76 -19.97
N VAL A 224 -9.04 -4.40 -21.22
CA VAL A 224 -9.95 -5.16 -22.08
C VAL A 224 -9.41 -6.56 -22.35
N ALA A 225 -8.11 -6.70 -22.65
CA ALA A 225 -7.49 -8.01 -22.84
C ALA A 225 -7.59 -8.88 -21.58
N LEU A 226 -7.27 -8.31 -20.41
CA LEU A 226 -7.42 -9.02 -19.12
C LEU A 226 -8.88 -9.40 -18.83
N TYR A 227 -9.84 -8.55 -19.21
CA TYR A 227 -11.27 -8.81 -19.05
C TYR A 227 -11.73 -9.95 -19.94
N GLN A 228 -11.39 -9.92 -21.24
CA GLN A 228 -11.75 -10.94 -22.22
C GLN A 228 -11.13 -12.30 -21.88
N ASP A 229 -9.93 -12.32 -21.30
CA ASP A 229 -9.27 -13.53 -20.82
C ASP A 229 -9.84 -14.03 -19.46
N GLU A 230 -10.85 -13.37 -18.89
CA GLU A 230 -11.41 -13.64 -17.55
C GLU A 230 -10.36 -13.57 -16.41
N ARG A 231 -9.28 -12.83 -16.63
CA ARG A 231 -8.13 -12.69 -15.71
C ARG A 231 -8.09 -11.36 -14.96
N LEU A 232 -9.04 -10.46 -15.21
CA LEU A 232 -9.06 -9.13 -14.60
C LEU A 232 -9.45 -9.15 -13.11
N CYS A 233 -10.66 -9.63 -12.81
CA CYS A 233 -11.21 -9.64 -11.45
C CYS A 233 -11.56 -11.06 -10.99
N LEU A 234 -11.85 -11.19 -9.69
CA LEU A 234 -12.31 -12.41 -9.06
C LEU A 234 -13.83 -12.38 -8.95
N VAL A 235 -14.51 -13.09 -9.85
CA VAL A 235 -15.98 -13.09 -9.95
C VAL A 235 -16.60 -14.34 -9.30
N HIS A 236 -15.80 -15.40 -9.07
CA HIS A 236 -16.28 -16.75 -8.71
C HIS A 236 -15.83 -17.27 -7.32
N GLU A 237 -15.11 -16.48 -6.52
CA GLU A 237 -14.97 -16.78 -5.10
C GLU A 237 -16.13 -16.09 -4.40
N SER A 238 -16.95 -16.87 -3.69
CA SER A 238 -18.10 -16.44 -2.88
C SER A 238 -17.90 -15.06 -2.25
N GLU A 239 -18.96 -14.24 -2.23
CA GLU A 239 -19.11 -12.90 -1.62
C GLU A 239 -18.80 -12.85 -0.10
N GLY A 240 -17.70 -13.44 0.35
CA GLY A 240 -17.12 -13.21 1.65
C GLY A 240 -15.97 -12.24 1.48
N ASP A 241 -16.04 -11.12 2.18
CA ASP A 241 -14.90 -10.24 2.43
C ASP A 241 -13.64 -11.10 2.61
N ARG A 242 -12.66 -10.95 1.73
CA ARG A 242 -11.37 -11.61 1.93
C ARG A 242 -10.86 -11.17 3.27
N GLU A 243 -10.63 -12.11 4.18
CA GLU A 243 -10.09 -11.74 5.48
C GLU A 243 -8.67 -11.18 5.29
N PRO A 244 -8.29 -10.16 6.08
CA PRO A 244 -6.91 -9.71 6.14
C PRO A 244 -5.97 -10.87 6.44
N GLN A 245 -4.90 -11.02 5.66
CA GLN A 245 -3.92 -12.09 5.86
C GLN A 245 -2.66 -11.52 6.49
N ILE A 246 -2.42 -11.86 7.76
CA ILE A 246 -1.17 -11.50 8.43
C ILE A 246 -0.05 -12.35 7.83
N ILE A 247 0.94 -11.71 7.20
CA ILE A 247 2.08 -12.40 6.59
C ILE A 247 3.14 -12.66 7.66
N CYS A 248 3.60 -11.61 8.33
CA CYS A 248 4.53 -11.74 9.44
C CYS A 248 4.47 -10.54 10.39
N SER A 249 5.10 -10.68 11.56
CA SER A 249 5.25 -9.58 12.51
C SER A 249 6.58 -9.63 13.26
N MET A 250 7.12 -8.48 13.64
CA MET A 250 8.37 -8.38 14.39
C MET A 250 8.19 -7.46 15.60
N GLY A 251 8.44 -7.99 16.79
CA GLY A 251 8.50 -7.21 18.02
C GLY A 251 9.82 -6.48 18.15
N LEU A 252 9.76 -5.21 18.54
CA LEU A 252 10.90 -4.34 18.82
C LEU A 252 10.79 -3.90 20.28
N PHE A 253 11.52 -4.59 21.15
CA PHE A 253 11.44 -4.37 22.59
C PHE A 253 12.84 -4.34 23.20
N GLN A 254 12.98 -3.65 24.32
CA GLN A 254 14.18 -3.73 25.12
C GLN A 254 14.31 -5.14 25.72
N PRO A 255 15.53 -5.69 25.80
CA PRO A 255 15.77 -6.93 26.52
C PRO A 255 15.34 -6.74 27.98
N ARG A 256 14.42 -7.57 28.47
CA ARG A 256 14.15 -7.63 29.90
C ARG A 256 15.36 -8.26 30.57
N LEU A 257 16.16 -7.46 31.28
CA LEU A 257 17.16 -7.97 32.21
C LEU A 257 16.41 -8.84 33.23
N GLY A 258 16.59 -10.16 33.13
CA GLY A 258 15.94 -11.10 34.03
C GLY A 258 16.28 -10.81 35.49
N GLY A 259 15.26 -10.83 36.35
CA GLY A 259 15.43 -11.01 37.80
C GLY A 259 15.66 -12.46 38.16
#